data_AF-A0A2A4J8W5-F1
#
_entry.id   AF-A0A2A4J8W5-F1
#
_cell.length_a   1.000
_cell.length_b   1.000
_cell.length_c   1.000
_cell.angle_alpha   90.00
_cell.angle_beta   90.00
_cell.angle_gamma   90.00
#
_symmetry.space_group_name_H-M   'P 1'
#
loop_
_entity.id
_entity.type
_entity.pdbx_description
1 polymer ?
#
loop_
_entity_poly.entity_id
_entity_poly.type
_entity_poly.pdbx_seq_one_letter_code
_entity_poly.pdbx_strand_id
1 'polypeptide(L)'
;MLLKDHLNGSTNLDTSSTVATKLPDVEARRRVPGIELLVAERRQIATTTDTADDNNMRLKLFRLMYETIRDSDLKCKRAELIRTHYVNSSVFEIGYLMGDVMDKFNIMSDISMTLNRLFHEWKPIEHINAYEQISNQAIEINHLVDLMRGISKKNDTTIKK
;
A
#
# COMPACT_ATOMS: atom_id res chain seq x y z
N MET A 1 56.20 40.78 -43.11
CA MET A 1 56.85 41.15 -44.39
C MET A 1 56.23 40.27 -45.47
N LEU A 2 56.01 40.79 -46.69
CA LEU A 2 55.28 40.09 -47.76
C LEU A 2 56.23 39.29 -48.68
N LEU A 3 55.63 38.48 -49.56
CA LEU A 3 56.22 37.75 -50.70
C LEU A 3 57.09 36.52 -50.31
N LYS A 4 57.22 35.46 -51.14
CA LYS A 4 56.73 35.23 -52.52
C LYS A 4 56.57 33.73 -52.83
N ASP A 5 55.73 33.42 -53.82
CA ASP A 5 55.67 32.11 -54.48
C ASP A 5 56.92 31.80 -55.31
N HIS A 6 57.14 30.51 -55.64
CA HIS A 6 57.44 30.04 -57.01
C HIS A 6 57.41 28.50 -57.13
N LEU A 7 56.84 27.97 -58.22
CA LEU A 7 56.95 26.56 -58.63
C LEU A 7 58.13 26.34 -59.59
N ASN A 8 58.59 25.07 -59.77
CA ASN A 8 58.98 24.48 -61.07
C ASN A 8 59.44 22.99 -60.97
N GLY A 9 59.23 22.20 -62.04
CA GLY A 9 59.70 20.80 -62.23
C GLY A 9 58.71 19.71 -61.73
N SER A 10 58.35 18.60 -62.40
CA SER A 10 58.87 17.82 -63.57
C SER A 10 60.12 16.96 -63.27
N THR A 11 60.31 15.69 -63.68
CA THR A 11 59.54 14.65 -64.47
C THR A 11 60.33 13.30 -64.38
N ASN A 12 59.94 12.07 -64.78
CA ASN A 12 58.78 11.49 -65.50
C ASN A 12 58.67 9.93 -65.28
N LEU A 13 57.55 9.32 -65.72
CA LEU A 13 57.28 7.90 -66.14
C LEU A 13 57.78 6.65 -65.34
N ASP A 14 56.84 5.69 -65.20
CA ASP A 14 56.88 4.21 -65.36
C ASP A 14 58.10 3.37 -64.88
N THR A 15 57.90 2.23 -64.18
CA THR A 15 57.39 0.99 -64.79
C THR A 15 57.13 -0.15 -63.77
N SER A 16 56.44 -1.20 -64.25
CA SER A 16 56.43 -2.60 -63.76
C SER A 16 55.59 -2.96 -62.52
N SER A 17 54.92 -4.11 -62.65
CA SER A 17 54.04 -4.72 -61.66
C SER A 17 54.58 -6.07 -61.18
N THR A 18 54.26 -6.43 -59.93
CA THR A 18 54.33 -7.81 -59.44
C THR A 18 53.14 -8.06 -58.50
N VAL A 19 52.33 -9.07 -58.82
CA VAL A 19 51.16 -9.46 -58.02
C VAL A 19 51.55 -10.60 -57.07
N ALA A 20 51.43 -10.37 -55.76
CA ALA A 20 51.73 -11.37 -54.73
C ALA A 20 50.61 -11.47 -53.67
N THR A 21 49.71 -12.42 -53.91
CA THR A 21 49.04 -13.28 -52.92
C THR A 21 48.48 -12.69 -51.60
N LYS A 22 47.15 -12.64 -51.56
CA LYS A 22 46.25 -12.38 -50.41
C LYS A 22 46.69 -12.96 -49.05
N LEU A 23 46.55 -12.16 -47.99
CA LEU A 23 45.99 -12.55 -46.68
C LEU A 23 45.21 -11.34 -46.10
N PRO A 24 43.86 -11.38 -45.99
CA PRO A 24 43.09 -10.41 -45.22
C PRO A 24 42.91 -10.86 -43.75
N ASP A 25 42.72 -9.90 -42.86
CA ASP A 25 42.81 -10.05 -41.40
C ASP A 25 41.51 -10.59 -40.73
N VAL A 26 41.59 -10.85 -39.42
CA VAL A 26 40.58 -11.51 -38.59
C VAL A 26 39.43 -10.57 -38.21
N GLU A 27 38.51 -10.32 -39.14
CA GLU A 27 37.22 -9.69 -38.82
C GLU A 27 36.14 -10.71 -38.46
N ALA A 28 36.00 -10.97 -37.16
CA ALA A 28 34.93 -11.79 -36.60
C ALA A 28 33.55 -11.15 -36.84
N ARG A 29 32.81 -11.65 -37.83
CA ARG A 29 31.43 -11.23 -38.17
C ARG A 29 30.44 -11.50 -37.03
N ARG A 30 30.42 -10.64 -36.01
CA ARG A 30 29.30 -10.51 -35.07
C ARG A 30 28.05 -10.19 -35.86
N ARG A 31 27.14 -11.16 -35.99
CA ARG A 31 25.78 -10.93 -36.50
C ARG A 31 25.05 -10.07 -35.47
N VAL A 32 24.95 -8.77 -35.72
CA VAL A 32 24.12 -7.88 -34.90
C VAL A 32 22.66 -8.34 -35.05
N PRO A 33 21.93 -8.65 -33.96
CA PRO A 33 20.51 -8.97 -34.04
C PRO A 33 19.74 -7.82 -34.69
N GLY A 34 18.86 -8.13 -35.63
CA GLY A 34 18.00 -7.12 -36.26
C GLY A 34 17.17 -6.39 -35.20
N ILE A 35 16.98 -5.08 -35.37
CA ILE A 35 16.28 -4.22 -34.40
C ILE A 35 14.87 -4.75 -34.09
N GLU A 36 14.21 -5.33 -35.09
CA GLU A 36 12.90 -6.00 -34.99
C GLU A 36 12.88 -7.11 -33.92
N LEU A 37 13.96 -7.89 -33.81
CA LEU A 37 14.07 -9.01 -32.88
C LEU A 37 14.23 -8.51 -31.43
N LEU A 38 15.04 -7.46 -31.23
CA LEU A 38 15.19 -6.77 -29.94
C LEU A 38 13.90 -6.03 -29.53
N VAL A 39 13.12 -5.52 -30.49
CA VAL A 39 11.79 -4.90 -30.24
C VAL A 39 10.75 -5.97 -29.91
N ALA A 40 10.78 -7.14 -30.54
CA ALA A 40 9.90 -8.26 -30.21
C ALA A 40 10.20 -8.80 -28.80
N GLU A 41 11.48 -9.01 -28.47
CA GLU A 41 11.94 -9.44 -27.15
C GLU A 41 11.50 -8.45 -26.05
N ARG A 42 11.71 -7.14 -26.24
CA ARG A 42 11.23 -6.11 -25.30
C ARG A 42 9.70 -6.10 -25.12
N ARG A 43 8.92 -6.36 -26.18
CA ARG A 43 7.44 -6.44 -26.10
C ARG A 43 6.97 -7.69 -25.34
N GLN A 44 7.66 -8.82 -25.50
CA GLN A 44 7.39 -10.04 -24.73
C GLN A 44 7.77 -9.87 -23.25
N ILE A 45 8.93 -9.27 -22.97
CA ILE A 45 9.36 -8.98 -21.58
C ILE A 45 8.34 -8.05 -20.90
N ALA A 46 7.95 -6.93 -21.51
CA ALA A 46 6.97 -6.00 -20.92
C ALA A 46 5.63 -6.69 -20.57
N THR A 47 5.06 -7.45 -21.51
CA THR A 47 3.79 -8.16 -21.27
C THR A 47 3.89 -9.28 -20.23
N THR A 48 5.08 -9.88 -20.06
CA THR A 48 5.31 -10.88 -18.99
C THR A 48 5.61 -10.24 -17.63
N THR A 49 6.23 -9.06 -17.56
CA THR A 49 6.42 -8.34 -16.29
C THR A 49 5.12 -7.76 -15.77
N ASP A 50 4.33 -7.10 -16.63
CA ASP A 50 3.04 -6.51 -16.22
C ASP A 50 2.10 -7.59 -15.67
N THR A 51 2.00 -8.73 -16.36
CA THR A 51 1.16 -9.86 -15.90
C THR A 51 1.75 -10.60 -14.69
N ALA A 52 3.06 -10.60 -14.49
CA ALA A 52 3.67 -11.17 -13.29
C ALA A 52 3.36 -10.32 -12.03
N ASP A 53 3.47 -8.99 -12.12
CA ASP A 53 3.15 -8.12 -10.99
C ASP A 53 1.65 -7.99 -10.72
N ASP A 54 0.81 -8.07 -11.76
CA ASP A 54 -0.65 -8.16 -11.58
C ASP A 54 -1.04 -9.46 -10.83
N ASN A 55 -0.41 -10.60 -11.17
CA ASN A 55 -0.61 -11.86 -10.45
C ASN A 55 -0.03 -11.84 -9.02
N ASN A 56 1.11 -11.16 -8.80
CA ASN A 56 1.70 -10.90 -7.48
C ASN A 56 0.76 -10.06 -6.60
N MET A 57 0.16 -9.01 -7.16
CA MET A 57 -0.82 -8.16 -6.48
C MET A 57 -2.09 -8.93 -6.15
N ARG A 58 -2.64 -9.70 -7.10
CA ARG A 58 -3.80 -10.58 -6.87
C ARG A 58 -3.52 -11.59 -5.76
N LEU A 59 -2.33 -12.22 -5.73
CA LEU A 59 -1.96 -13.18 -4.68
C LEU A 59 -1.85 -12.51 -3.30
N LYS A 60 -1.32 -11.28 -3.21
CA LYS A 60 -1.30 -10.48 -1.97
C LYS A 60 -2.72 -10.15 -1.50
N LEU A 61 -3.61 -9.74 -2.41
CA LEU A 61 -5.01 -9.46 -2.10
C LEU A 61 -5.76 -10.73 -1.65
N PHE A 62 -5.55 -11.87 -2.30
CA PHE A 62 -6.11 -13.16 -1.87
C PHE A 62 -5.60 -13.59 -0.48
N ARG A 63 -4.31 -13.38 -0.17
CA ARG A 63 -3.78 -13.62 1.17
C ARG A 63 -4.43 -12.70 2.21
N LEU A 64 -4.47 -11.40 1.95
CA LEU A 64 -5.08 -10.41 2.85
C LEU A 64 -6.56 -10.72 3.11
N MET A 65 -7.31 -11.07 2.06
CA MET A 65 -8.71 -11.49 2.16
C MET A 65 -8.85 -12.76 3.01
N TYR A 66 -8.04 -13.80 2.75
CA TYR A 66 -8.07 -15.04 3.52
C TYR A 66 -7.72 -14.82 5.01
N GLU A 67 -6.70 -14.03 5.30
CA GLU A 67 -6.28 -13.70 6.66
C GLU A 67 -7.34 -12.86 7.40
N THR A 68 -7.95 -11.89 6.72
CA THR A 68 -9.05 -11.06 7.26
C THR A 68 -10.32 -11.87 7.55
N ILE A 69 -10.70 -12.77 6.64
CA ILE A 69 -11.83 -13.69 6.83
C ILE A 69 -11.53 -14.60 8.02
N ARG A 70 -10.36 -15.25 8.04
CA ARG A 70 -9.96 -16.19 9.11
C ARG A 70 -9.90 -15.54 10.50
N ASP A 71 -9.42 -14.30 10.60
CA ASP A 71 -9.38 -13.56 11.86
C ASP A 71 -10.79 -13.16 12.32
N SER A 72 -11.64 -12.67 11.42
CA SER A 72 -13.06 -12.42 11.68
C SER A 72 -13.78 -13.67 12.20
N ASP A 73 -13.54 -14.81 11.53
CA ASP A 73 -14.11 -16.11 11.86
C ASP A 73 -13.68 -16.59 13.26
N LEU A 74 -12.41 -16.34 13.63
CA LEU A 74 -11.86 -16.63 14.95
C LEU A 74 -12.43 -15.70 16.04
N LYS A 75 -12.66 -14.42 15.73
CA LYS A 75 -13.31 -13.45 16.62
C LYS A 75 -14.77 -13.83 16.89
N CYS A 76 -15.54 -14.20 15.86
CA CYS A 76 -16.91 -14.71 16.01
C CYS A 76 -16.96 -15.97 16.89
N LYS A 77 -16.06 -16.93 16.66
CA LYS A 77 -15.96 -18.17 17.49
C LYS A 77 -15.58 -17.86 18.94
N ARG A 78 -14.71 -16.88 19.19
CA ARG A 78 -14.39 -16.40 20.55
C ARG A 78 -15.58 -15.72 21.23
N ALA A 79 -16.33 -14.88 20.50
CA ALA A 79 -17.52 -14.23 21.04
C ALA A 79 -18.59 -15.26 21.45
N GLU A 80 -18.80 -16.31 20.66
CA GLU A 80 -19.75 -17.39 20.97
C GLU A 80 -19.32 -18.25 22.18
N LEU A 81 -18.02 -18.54 22.30
CA LEU A 81 -17.45 -19.19 23.50
C LEU A 81 -17.60 -18.31 24.76
N ILE A 82 -17.31 -17.02 24.63
CA ILE A 82 -17.52 -16.04 25.70
C ILE A 82 -18.99 -16.01 26.12
N ARG A 83 -19.91 -15.94 25.16
CA ARG A 83 -21.36 -15.95 25.39
C ARG A 83 -21.82 -17.21 26.12
N THR A 84 -21.31 -18.38 25.76
CA THR A 84 -21.68 -19.64 26.44
C THR A 84 -21.04 -19.80 27.82
N HIS A 85 -19.80 -19.36 28.03
CA HIS A 85 -19.14 -19.44 29.34
C HIS A 85 -19.65 -18.41 30.36
N TYR A 86 -20.10 -17.22 29.92
CA TYR A 86 -20.47 -16.12 30.80
C TYR A 86 -21.96 -15.72 30.74
N VAL A 87 -22.84 -16.57 30.18
CA VAL A 87 -24.25 -16.25 29.86
C VAL A 87 -25.12 -15.74 31.02
N ASN A 88 -24.72 -15.99 32.27
CA ASN A 88 -25.39 -15.53 33.49
C ASN A 88 -24.48 -14.67 34.39
N SER A 89 -23.35 -14.17 33.88
CA SER A 89 -22.38 -13.37 34.64
C SER A 89 -22.55 -11.88 34.34
N SER A 90 -23.42 -11.22 35.10
CA SER A 90 -23.66 -9.77 34.93
C SER A 90 -22.42 -8.91 35.20
N VAL A 91 -21.47 -9.40 36.01
CA VAL A 91 -20.14 -8.78 36.18
C VAL A 91 -19.34 -8.84 34.88
N PHE A 92 -19.43 -9.95 34.13
CA PHE A 92 -18.81 -10.05 32.81
C PHE A 92 -19.51 -9.14 31.78
N GLU A 93 -20.85 -9.11 31.75
CA GLU A 93 -21.60 -8.24 30.83
C GLU A 93 -21.26 -6.76 31.05
N ILE A 94 -21.20 -6.31 32.30
CA ILE A 94 -20.81 -4.93 32.66
C ILE A 94 -19.34 -4.68 32.29
N GLY A 95 -18.43 -5.63 32.56
CA GLY A 95 -17.03 -5.51 32.18
C GLY A 95 -16.81 -5.42 30.66
N TYR A 96 -17.58 -6.17 29.88
CA TYR A 96 -17.56 -6.14 28.42
C TYR A 96 -18.07 -4.80 27.87
N LEU A 97 -19.22 -4.33 28.35
CA LEU A 97 -19.79 -3.03 27.96
C LEU A 97 -18.90 -1.85 28.37
N MET A 98 -18.21 -1.95 29.51
CA MET A 98 -17.22 -0.96 29.93
C MET A 98 -16.00 -0.91 29.00
N GLY A 99 -15.62 -2.03 28.37
CA GLY A 99 -14.59 -2.08 27.33
C GLY A 99 -14.97 -1.25 26.11
N ASP A 100 -16.16 -1.48 25.55
CA ASP A 100 -16.70 -0.73 24.39
C ASP A 100 -16.88 0.77 24.72
N VAL A 101 -17.28 1.12 25.95
CA VAL A 101 -17.29 2.51 26.43
C VAL A 101 -15.89 3.14 26.43
N MET A 102 -14.86 2.40 26.87
CA MET A 102 -13.48 2.91 26.88
C MET A 102 -12.93 3.09 25.47
N ASP A 103 -13.18 2.15 24.55
CA ASP A 103 -12.72 2.26 23.16
C ASP A 103 -13.37 3.46 22.45
N LYS A 104 -14.68 3.68 22.61
CA LYS A 104 -15.37 4.87 22.09
C LYS A 104 -14.88 6.17 22.75
N PHE A 105 -14.61 6.14 24.05
CA PHE A 105 -14.05 7.29 24.76
C PHE A 105 -12.65 7.66 24.24
N ASN A 106 -11.80 6.67 23.95
CA ASN A 106 -10.49 6.89 23.36
C ASN A 106 -10.60 7.54 21.98
N ILE A 107 -11.47 7.03 21.09
CA ILE A 107 -11.74 7.63 19.77
C ILE A 107 -12.23 9.07 19.91
N MET A 108 -13.17 9.34 20.82
CA MET A 108 -13.68 10.68 21.10
C MET A 108 -12.58 11.63 21.62
N SER A 109 -11.67 11.11 22.46
CA SER A 109 -10.51 11.85 22.98
C SER A 109 -9.51 12.20 21.86
N ASP A 110 -9.15 11.24 21.01
CA ASP A 110 -8.24 11.46 19.89
C ASP A 110 -8.77 12.52 18.91
N ILE A 111 -10.06 12.46 18.56
CA ILE A 111 -10.72 13.50 17.75
C ILE A 111 -10.65 14.85 18.46
N SER A 112 -10.93 14.89 19.77
CA SER A 112 -10.89 16.12 20.58
C SER A 112 -9.50 16.76 20.59
N MET A 113 -8.41 15.99 20.59
CA MET A 113 -7.05 16.53 20.49
C MET A 113 -6.80 17.26 19.15
N THR A 114 -7.50 16.88 18.07
CA THR A 114 -7.37 17.55 16.76
C THR A 114 -8.09 18.89 16.67
N LEU A 115 -9.13 19.15 17.49
CA LEU A 115 -9.97 20.35 17.40
C LEU A 115 -9.14 21.65 17.48
N ASN A 116 -8.22 21.72 18.44
CA ASN A 116 -7.32 22.87 18.59
C ASN A 116 -6.51 23.13 17.32
N ARG A 117 -5.97 22.09 16.67
CA ARG A 117 -5.23 22.22 15.42
C ARG A 117 -6.12 22.70 14.28
N LEU A 118 -7.33 22.14 14.15
CA LEU A 118 -8.30 22.55 13.12
C LEU A 118 -8.75 24.02 13.27
N PHE A 119 -8.85 24.52 14.51
CA PHE A 119 -9.13 25.94 14.77
C PHE A 119 -7.97 26.84 14.30
N HIS A 120 -6.73 26.52 14.67
CA HIS A 120 -5.54 27.30 14.29
C HIS A 120 -5.23 27.23 12.78
N GLU A 121 -5.56 26.11 12.12
CA GLU A 121 -5.46 25.94 10.66
C GLU A 121 -6.60 26.62 9.88
N TRP A 122 -7.54 27.28 10.56
CA TRP A 122 -8.75 27.89 9.97
C TRP A 122 -9.56 26.92 9.09
N LYS A 123 -9.87 25.75 9.65
CA LYS A 123 -10.63 24.66 9.01
C LYS A 123 -12.02 24.46 9.64
N PRO A 124 -12.97 25.39 9.41
CA PRO A 124 -14.24 25.40 10.12
C PRO A 124 -15.14 24.21 9.79
N ILE A 125 -15.11 23.70 8.55
CA ILE A 125 -15.95 22.55 8.15
C ILE A 125 -15.46 21.28 8.83
N GLU A 126 -14.15 21.03 8.81
CA GLU A 126 -13.54 19.90 9.50
C GLU A 126 -13.72 19.98 11.01
N HIS A 127 -13.69 21.20 11.59
CA HIS A 127 -13.95 21.43 13.01
C HIS A 127 -15.41 21.16 13.41
N ILE A 128 -16.39 21.50 12.55
CA ILE A 128 -17.80 21.12 12.72
C ILE A 128 -17.97 19.60 12.64
N ASN A 129 -17.41 18.97 11.61
CA ASN A 129 -17.50 17.52 11.40
C ASN A 129 -16.83 16.72 12.55
N ALA A 130 -15.78 17.26 13.16
CA ALA A 130 -15.14 16.67 14.34
C ALA A 130 -16.06 16.74 15.59
N TYR A 131 -16.77 17.85 15.80
CA TYR A 131 -17.79 17.94 16.85
C TYR A 131 -18.97 17.01 16.62
N GLU A 132 -19.41 16.82 15.38
CA GLU A 132 -20.46 15.84 15.04
C GLU A 132 -20.02 14.41 15.40
N GLN A 133 -18.78 14.02 15.06
CA GLN A 133 -18.23 12.71 15.42
C GLN A 133 -18.12 12.52 16.94
N ILE A 134 -17.67 13.55 17.68
CA ILE A 134 -17.64 13.55 19.15
C ILE A 134 -19.06 13.37 19.72
N SER A 135 -20.05 14.09 19.19
CA SER A 135 -21.45 13.98 19.61
C SER A 135 -21.99 12.56 19.38
N ASN A 136 -21.70 11.95 18.24
CA ASN A 136 -22.13 10.59 17.93
C ASN A 136 -21.49 9.56 18.88
N GLN A 137 -20.19 9.66 19.17
CA GLN A 137 -19.54 8.80 20.18
C GLN A 137 -20.13 9.00 21.59
N ALA A 138 -20.44 10.23 21.99
CA ALA A 138 -21.06 10.52 23.28
C ALA A 138 -22.47 9.90 23.41
N ILE A 139 -23.27 9.89 22.32
CA ILE A 139 -24.58 9.24 22.26
C ILE A 139 -24.44 7.71 22.41
N GLU A 140 -23.50 7.09 21.69
CA GLU A 140 -23.22 5.65 21.80
C GLU A 140 -22.77 5.28 23.23
N ILE A 141 -21.86 6.04 23.82
CA ILE A 141 -21.39 5.85 25.20
C ILE A 141 -22.56 5.93 26.20
N ASN A 142 -23.45 6.91 26.09
CA ASN A 142 -24.58 7.01 27.01
C ASN A 142 -25.53 5.80 26.87
N HIS A 143 -25.79 5.32 25.65
CA HIS A 143 -26.60 4.13 25.42
C HIS A 143 -25.99 2.87 26.09
N LEU A 144 -24.68 2.66 25.98
CA LEU A 144 -23.97 1.57 26.66
C LEU A 144 -24.05 1.70 28.20
N VAL A 145 -23.90 2.92 28.73
CA VAL A 145 -24.04 3.21 30.16
C VAL A 145 -25.46 2.91 30.67
N ASP A 146 -26.50 3.22 29.90
CA ASP A 146 -27.88 2.90 30.27
C ASP A 146 -28.19 1.39 30.16
N LEU A 147 -27.55 0.66 29.24
CA LEU A 147 -27.57 -0.81 29.23
C LEU A 147 -26.91 -1.40 30.49
N MET A 148 -25.73 -0.92 30.88
CA MET A 148 -25.06 -1.35 32.13
C MET A 148 -25.91 -1.06 33.37
N ARG A 149 -26.52 0.12 33.45
CA ARG A 149 -27.49 0.48 34.52
C ARG A 149 -28.70 -0.46 34.53
N GLY A 150 -29.19 -0.86 33.34
CA GLY A 150 -30.28 -1.81 33.18
C GLY A 150 -29.94 -3.22 33.68
N ILE A 151 -28.71 -3.69 33.43
CA ILE A 151 -28.21 -4.98 33.95
C ILE A 151 -28.09 -4.93 35.47
N SER A 152 -27.46 -3.88 36.02
CA SER A 152 -27.28 -3.71 37.47
C SER A 152 -28.62 -3.77 38.24
N LYS A 153 -29.63 -3.02 37.78
CA LYS A 153 -30.98 -3.00 38.39
C LYS A 153 -31.67 -4.37 38.40
N LYS A 154 -31.46 -5.22 37.40
CA LYS A 154 -32.03 -6.59 37.37
C LYS A 154 -31.45 -7.46 38.49
N ASN A 155 -30.14 -7.32 38.76
CA ASN A 155 -29.48 -8.04 39.84
C ASN A 155 -30.05 -7.63 41.21
N ASP A 156 -30.19 -6.33 41.46
CA ASP A 156 -30.75 -5.78 42.71
C ASP A 156 -32.17 -6.28 43.00
N THR A 157 -33.00 -6.46 41.98
CA THR A 157 -34.35 -7.03 42.11
C THR A 157 -34.37 -8.55 42.30
N THR A 158 -33.28 -9.24 41.96
CA THR A 158 -33.14 -10.70 42.10
C THR A 158 -32.64 -11.09 43.49
N ILE A 159 -31.77 -10.28 44.09
CA ILE A 159 -31.19 -10.49 45.43
C ILE A 159 -32.22 -10.24 46.57
N LYS A 160 -33.37 -9.63 46.26
CA LYS A 160 -34.43 -9.26 47.23
C LYS A 160 -35.64 -10.21 47.21
N LYS A 161 -35.42 -11.48 46.86
CA LYS A 161 -36.40 -12.58 46.90
C LYS A 161 -35.83 -13.79 47.64
#